data_AF-A0A3M2DNA2-F1
#
_entry.id   AF-A0A3M2DNA2-F1
#
_cell.length_a   1.000
_cell.length_b   1.000
_cell.length_c   1.000
_cell.angle_alpha   90.00
_cell.angle_beta   90.00
_cell.angle_gamma   90.00
#
_symmetry.space_group_name_H-M   'P 1'
#
loop_
_entity.id
_entity.type
_entity.pdbx_description
1 polymer ?
#
loop_
_entity_poly.entity_id
_entity_poly.type
_entity_poly.pdbx_seq_one_letter_code
_entity_poly.pdbx_strand_id
1 'polypeptide(L)'
;MQRRDSNWCPRAPGPAARLWLACALAAAAGCPSPAGSRPAGAGGPAADPAPPLGDPPAGDPSAPGYAYLTAIEPALQGRWVTFLDNCRLRLPGSHPLNDPSLEAAVELQIAPSGEVVARDLTRASGNAEFDEAVRELVEDVRQVAPPPAELLSDDGRAHVIWRFARDRRQAGAAGAAVRRVVFPPERAVPLWIERGDLAEAARRAATAATPEAVAALVDAVAEAAVRAGLSAASPEARRSAVEAAAAGRVRAVADVLVAMARGAEDLALRAAATAALGAAGGADAVPVLVELVREPADEAQRLAAAGALAALGQGDRVWEAVAPRVAAGGPDAAGALRALAAAPSVAAVPALAAAVATGPRARRALAAAALGAALP
;
A
#
# COMPACT_ATOMS: atom_id res chain seq x y z
N MET A 1 30.06 -45.00 20.56
CA MET A 1 31.53 -44.92 20.65
C MET A 1 32.08 -44.86 19.24
N GLN A 2 32.29 -43.65 18.68
CA GLN A 2 33.28 -43.34 17.63
C GLN A 2 33.17 -41.85 17.29
N ARG A 3 34.18 -41.09 17.76
CA ARG A 3 34.56 -39.76 17.31
C ARG A 3 35.54 -39.94 16.15
N ARG A 4 35.38 -39.16 15.07
CA ARG A 4 36.37 -38.64 14.09
C ARG A 4 35.61 -37.67 13.19
N ASP A 5 36.12 -36.61 12.58
CA ASP A 5 37.28 -35.71 12.72
C ASP A 5 36.86 -34.51 11.83
N SER A 6 36.91 -33.28 12.33
CA SER A 6 37.88 -32.27 11.89
C SER A 6 37.88 -31.98 10.38
N ASN A 7 36.99 -31.09 9.90
CA ASN A 7 37.22 -30.32 8.68
C ASN A 7 37.31 -28.83 9.03
N TRP A 8 38.55 -28.42 9.30
CA TRP A 8 38.98 -27.05 9.48
C TRP A 8 39.15 -26.43 8.09
N CYS A 9 38.16 -25.66 7.64
CA CYS A 9 38.26 -24.85 6.43
C CYS A 9 38.66 -23.43 6.87
N PRO A 10 39.75 -22.83 6.36
CA PRO A 10 40.10 -21.46 6.72
C PRO A 10 39.00 -20.53 6.19
N ARG A 11 38.25 -19.92 7.13
CA ARG A 11 37.30 -18.85 6.83
C ARG A 11 38.04 -17.76 6.03
N ALA A 12 37.48 -17.40 4.88
CA ALA A 12 37.89 -16.18 4.19
C ALA A 12 37.83 -15.00 5.17
N PRO A 13 38.82 -14.08 5.12
CA PRO A 13 38.81 -12.92 6.00
C PRO A 13 37.52 -12.11 5.79
N GLY A 14 36.86 -11.75 6.90
CA GLY A 14 35.64 -10.95 6.88
C GLY A 14 35.85 -9.56 6.27
N PRO A 15 34.78 -8.84 5.90
CA PRO A 15 34.84 -7.58 5.16
C PRO A 15 35.69 -6.49 5.86
N ALA A 16 35.76 -6.48 7.20
CA ALA A 16 36.62 -5.58 7.97
C ALA A 16 38.13 -5.76 7.68
N ALA A 17 38.55 -6.97 7.28
CA ALA A 17 39.94 -7.25 6.92
C ALA A 17 40.27 -6.86 5.46
N ARG A 18 39.26 -6.61 4.60
CA ARG A 18 39.45 -6.17 3.21
C ARG A 18 39.67 -4.66 3.09
N LEU A 19 38.94 -3.87 3.87
CA LEU A 19 39.20 -2.43 4.01
C LEU A 19 40.60 -2.14 4.61
N TRP A 20 41.03 -3.00 5.54
CA TRP A 20 42.40 -3.00 6.07
C TRP A 20 43.45 -3.37 5.01
N LEU A 21 43.12 -4.26 4.07
CA LEU A 21 44.03 -4.67 3.00
C LEU A 21 44.20 -3.59 1.94
N ALA A 22 43.15 -2.82 1.61
CA ALA A 22 43.22 -1.73 0.62
C ALA A 22 44.17 -0.60 1.07
N CYS A 23 44.10 -0.18 2.34
CA CYS A 23 45.04 0.78 2.91
C CYS A 23 46.47 0.22 3.06
N ALA A 24 46.63 -1.10 3.24
CA ALA A 24 47.95 -1.74 3.35
C ALA A 24 48.60 -2.04 1.98
N LEU A 25 47.81 -2.30 0.93
CA LEU A 25 48.29 -2.57 -0.42
C LEU A 25 48.65 -1.29 -1.18
N ALA A 26 47.99 -0.16 -0.92
CA ALA A 26 48.39 1.14 -1.45
C ALA A 26 49.77 1.60 -0.94
N ALA A 27 50.23 1.08 0.21
CA ALA A 27 51.59 1.30 0.71
C ALA A 27 52.65 0.39 0.05
N ALA A 28 52.25 -0.61 -0.74
CA ALA A 28 53.15 -1.62 -1.32
C ALA A 28 53.14 -1.71 -2.86
N ALA A 29 52.21 -1.03 -3.55
CA ALA A 29 52.14 -1.02 -5.01
C ALA A 29 53.04 0.07 -5.62
N GLY A 30 54.37 -0.14 -5.54
CA GLY A 30 55.31 0.57 -6.39
C GLY A 30 55.11 0.15 -7.85
N CYS A 31 54.65 1.07 -8.69
CA CYS A 31 54.62 0.88 -10.14
C CYS A 31 56.05 0.68 -10.68
N PRO A 32 56.32 -0.30 -11.56
CA PRO A 32 57.59 -0.38 -12.26
C PRO A 32 57.58 0.58 -13.46
N SER A 33 58.40 1.62 -13.40
CA SER A 33 58.75 2.45 -14.57
C SER A 33 60.27 2.55 -14.70
N PRO A 34 60.79 2.69 -15.94
CA PRO A 34 62.16 2.34 -16.27
C PRO A 34 63.18 3.44 -15.90
N ALA A 35 64.35 2.96 -15.50
CA ALA A 35 65.66 3.59 -15.44
C ALA A 35 65.77 5.10 -15.71
N GLY A 36 66.17 5.85 -14.68
CA GLY A 36 66.83 7.15 -14.86
C GLY A 36 66.65 8.07 -13.67
N SER A 37 67.77 8.33 -12.97
CA SER A 37 67.93 9.30 -11.86
C SER A 37 67.33 8.93 -10.49
N ARG A 38 68.22 8.62 -9.54
CA ARG A 38 67.97 8.67 -8.09
C ARG A 38 67.61 10.11 -7.69
N PRO A 39 66.54 10.34 -6.92
CA PRO A 39 66.56 11.40 -5.93
C PRO A 39 67.03 10.82 -4.60
N ALA A 40 67.93 11.57 -3.98
CA ALA A 40 68.35 11.37 -2.61
C ALA A 40 67.17 11.60 -1.64
N GLY A 41 67.13 10.80 -0.58
CA GLY A 41 66.54 11.09 0.73
C GLY A 41 65.21 11.84 0.80
N ALA A 42 64.14 11.13 1.13
CA ALA A 42 62.99 11.70 1.82
C ALA A 42 62.43 10.72 2.85
N GLY A 43 63.30 10.25 3.76
CA GLY A 43 62.86 9.81 5.09
C GLY A 43 62.71 11.04 5.98
N GLY A 44 61.75 11.90 5.68
CA GLY A 44 61.32 12.94 6.62
C GLY A 44 60.49 12.29 7.73
N PRO A 45 60.56 12.78 8.98
CA PRO A 45 59.65 12.32 10.02
C PRO A 45 58.21 12.48 9.51
N ALA A 46 57.38 11.44 9.70
CA ALA A 46 55.95 11.54 9.43
C ALA A 46 55.46 12.81 10.13
N ALA A 47 54.98 13.78 9.35
CA ALA A 47 54.35 14.97 9.90
C ALA A 47 53.29 14.52 10.92
N ASP A 48 53.22 15.21 12.06
CA ASP A 48 52.18 14.91 13.05
C ASP A 48 50.83 14.83 12.33
N PRO A 49 50.07 13.74 12.51
CA PRO A 49 48.83 13.56 11.78
C PRO A 49 47.91 14.73 12.11
N ALA A 50 47.26 15.27 11.07
CA ALA A 50 46.29 16.35 11.24
C ALA A 50 45.29 16.02 12.37
N PRO A 51 44.79 17.03 13.10
CA PRO A 51 43.86 16.79 14.20
C PRO A 51 42.60 16.05 13.70
N PRO A 52 41.94 15.26 14.57
CA PRO A 52 40.66 14.64 14.25
C PRO A 52 39.62 15.68 13.80
N LEU A 53 38.73 15.27 12.88
CA LEU A 53 37.73 16.17 12.30
C LEU A 53 36.65 16.60 13.31
N GLY A 54 36.51 15.90 14.44
CA GLY A 54 35.44 16.12 15.43
C GLY A 54 34.09 15.63 14.93
N ASP A 55 33.01 15.99 15.62
CA ASP A 55 31.67 15.56 15.22
C ASP A 55 31.19 16.28 13.94
N PRO A 56 30.45 15.57 13.07
CA PRO A 56 29.84 16.18 11.89
C PRO A 56 28.78 17.22 12.30
N PRO A 57 28.48 18.19 11.42
CA PRO A 57 27.41 19.13 11.67
C PRO A 57 26.07 18.41 11.82
N ALA A 58 25.24 18.87 12.75
CA ALA A 58 23.88 18.36 12.92
C ALA A 58 23.02 18.67 11.69
N GLY A 59 22.10 17.77 11.35
CA GLY A 59 21.12 18.01 10.29
C GLY A 59 20.15 19.13 10.64
N ASP A 60 19.50 19.68 9.61
CA ASP A 60 18.43 20.66 9.78
C ASP A 60 17.15 19.97 10.30
N PRO A 61 16.66 20.30 11.52
CA PRO A 61 15.46 19.69 12.08
C PRO A 61 14.18 19.93 11.26
N SER A 62 14.18 20.95 10.39
CA SER A 62 13.07 21.27 9.50
C SER A 62 13.11 20.52 8.17
N ALA A 63 14.21 19.83 7.86
CA ALA A 63 14.35 19.09 6.62
C ALA A 63 13.40 17.87 6.57
N PRO A 64 12.79 17.57 5.41
CA PRO A 64 11.97 16.38 5.24
C PRO A 64 12.71 15.10 5.64
N GLY A 65 12.10 14.31 6.52
CA GLY A 65 12.66 13.05 7.00
C GLY A 65 13.81 13.20 8.01
N TYR A 66 14.05 14.40 8.57
CA TYR A 66 15.13 14.64 9.55
C TYR A 66 15.23 13.57 10.64
N ALA A 67 14.11 13.23 11.31
CA ALA A 67 14.09 12.25 12.38
C ALA A 67 14.53 10.86 11.89
N TYR A 68 14.12 10.49 10.68
CA TYR A 68 14.49 9.21 10.06
C TYR A 68 15.95 9.19 9.62
N LEU A 69 16.44 10.26 8.97
CA LEU A 69 17.85 10.39 8.56
C LEU A 69 18.79 10.34 9.76
N THR A 70 18.43 11.02 10.86
CA THR A 70 19.17 10.97 12.13
C THR A 70 19.18 9.56 12.72
N ALA A 71 18.07 8.82 12.60
CA ALA A 71 17.96 7.46 13.13
C ALA A 71 18.86 6.45 12.39
N ILE A 72 19.08 6.63 11.08
CA ILE A 72 19.91 5.72 10.27
C ILE A 72 21.38 6.15 10.19
N GLU A 73 21.72 7.39 10.57
CA GLU A 73 23.08 7.92 10.58
C GLU A 73 24.12 7.00 11.23
N PRO A 74 23.88 6.41 12.43
CA PRO A 74 24.89 5.57 13.09
C PRO A 74 25.33 4.37 12.25
N ALA A 75 24.47 3.85 11.37
CA ALA A 75 24.79 2.72 10.49
C ALA A 75 25.83 3.10 9.42
N LEU A 76 25.89 4.38 9.03
CA LEU A 76 26.74 4.89 7.96
C LEU A 76 27.96 5.63 8.52
N GLN A 77 27.75 6.48 9.51
CA GLN A 77 28.75 7.40 10.06
C GLN A 77 29.89 6.67 10.79
N GLY A 78 29.60 5.66 11.63
CA GLY A 78 30.62 5.03 12.46
C GLY A 78 31.75 4.36 11.66
N ARG A 79 31.39 3.64 10.59
CA ARG A 79 32.37 3.00 9.71
C ARG A 79 33.11 4.00 8.85
N TRP A 80 32.43 5.07 8.42
CA TRP A 80 33.04 6.11 7.61
C TRP A 80 34.10 6.88 8.40
N VAL A 81 33.81 7.26 9.65
CA VAL A 81 34.78 7.88 10.57
C VAL A 81 36.04 7.02 10.69
N THR A 82 35.88 5.70 10.83
CA THR A 82 37.00 4.76 10.92
C THR A 82 37.86 4.77 9.66
N PHE A 83 37.26 4.83 8.47
CA PHE A 83 37.98 4.98 7.21
C PHE A 83 38.76 6.30 7.14
N LEU A 84 38.12 7.42 7.49
CA LEU A 84 38.74 8.75 7.52
C LEU A 84 39.94 8.81 8.47
N ASP A 85 39.82 8.23 9.66
CA ASP A 85 40.90 8.17 10.65
C ASP A 85 42.06 7.28 10.19
N ASN A 86 41.77 6.14 9.55
CA ASN A 86 42.83 5.31 8.99
C ASN A 86 43.62 6.04 7.90
N CYS A 87 42.94 6.76 7.00
CA CYS A 87 43.61 7.58 5.99
C CYS A 87 44.48 8.68 6.63
N ARG A 88 43.94 9.36 7.66
CA ARG A 88 44.62 10.43 8.40
C ARG A 88 45.87 9.95 9.14
N LEU A 89 45.81 8.77 9.77
CA LEU A 89 46.88 8.24 10.62
C LEU A 89 47.97 7.50 9.84
N ARG A 90 47.64 6.94 8.68
CA ARG A 90 48.54 6.03 7.94
C ARG A 90 49.05 6.58 6.63
N LEU A 91 48.39 7.57 6.05
CA LEU A 91 48.78 8.15 4.76
C LEU A 91 49.32 9.57 4.95
N PRO A 92 50.31 10.00 4.15
CA PRO A 92 50.79 11.38 4.16
C PRO A 92 49.67 12.39 3.88
N GLY A 93 49.79 13.62 4.39
CA GLY A 93 48.80 14.67 4.16
C GLY A 93 48.61 15.04 2.67
N SER A 94 49.63 14.83 1.83
CA SER A 94 49.57 15.04 0.37
C SER A 94 48.96 13.87 -0.40
N HIS A 95 48.60 12.76 0.27
CA HIS A 95 47.99 11.60 -0.39
C HIS A 95 46.63 11.98 -0.99
N PRO A 96 46.27 11.53 -2.21
CA PRO A 96 45.00 11.88 -2.85
C PRO A 96 43.76 11.59 -1.98
N LEU A 97 43.75 10.50 -1.21
CA LEU A 97 42.67 10.17 -0.26
C LEU A 97 42.55 11.14 0.94
N ASN A 98 43.51 12.04 1.14
CA ASN A 98 43.48 13.07 2.18
C ASN A 98 43.05 14.44 1.64
N ASP A 99 42.66 14.54 0.36
CA ASP A 99 42.10 15.77 -0.21
C ASP A 99 40.71 16.08 0.40
N PRO A 100 40.57 17.20 1.15
CA PRO A 100 39.32 17.53 1.83
C PRO A 100 38.15 17.85 0.88
N SER A 101 38.42 18.08 -0.40
CA SER A 101 37.38 18.35 -1.41
C SER A 101 36.64 17.09 -1.88
N LEU A 102 37.15 15.89 -1.56
CA LEU A 102 36.51 14.64 -1.95
C LEU A 102 35.13 14.48 -1.30
N GLU A 103 34.13 14.28 -2.15
CA GLU A 103 32.75 14.00 -1.79
C GLU A 103 32.14 13.02 -2.79
N ALA A 104 31.54 11.94 -2.29
CA ALA A 104 30.71 11.04 -3.07
C ALA A 104 29.28 11.03 -2.52
N ALA A 105 28.30 10.74 -3.38
CA ALA A 105 26.91 10.59 -2.97
C ALA A 105 26.33 9.26 -3.46
N VAL A 106 25.64 8.56 -2.58
CA VAL A 106 24.96 7.30 -2.86
C VAL A 106 23.47 7.49 -2.65
N GLU A 107 22.67 6.97 -3.55
CA GLU A 107 21.25 6.76 -3.33
C GLU A 107 21.01 5.36 -2.76
N LEU A 108 20.38 5.32 -1.58
CA LEU A 108 19.90 4.10 -0.95
C LEU A 108 18.40 3.98 -1.22
N GLN A 109 17.98 2.87 -1.82
CA GLN A 109 16.57 2.51 -1.95
C GLN A 109 16.22 1.56 -0.81
N ILE A 110 15.25 1.95 0.02
CA ILE A 110 14.94 1.27 1.28
C ILE A 110 13.48 0.80 1.24
N ALA A 111 13.27 -0.50 1.41
CA ALA A 111 11.93 -1.09 1.46
C ALA A 111 11.19 -0.71 2.76
N PRO A 112 9.85 -0.86 2.83
CA PRO A 112 9.08 -0.58 4.05
C PRO A 112 9.52 -1.40 5.26
N SER A 113 10.18 -2.54 5.05
CA SER A 113 10.76 -3.39 6.10
C SER A 113 12.06 -2.82 6.71
N GLY A 114 12.64 -1.77 6.11
CA GLY A 114 13.98 -1.26 6.44
C GLY A 114 15.12 -1.95 5.67
N GLU A 115 14.82 -2.89 4.79
CA GLU A 115 15.82 -3.54 3.94
C GLU A 115 16.36 -2.57 2.87
N VAL A 116 17.68 -2.48 2.73
CA VAL A 116 18.33 -1.68 1.68
C VAL A 116 18.43 -2.52 0.41
N VAL A 117 17.53 -2.26 -0.55
CA VAL A 117 17.32 -3.08 -1.75
C VAL A 117 18.20 -2.67 -2.93
N ALA A 118 18.66 -1.42 -2.98
CA ALA A 118 19.58 -0.94 -4.01
C ALA A 118 20.47 0.19 -3.49
N ARG A 119 21.66 0.32 -4.10
CA ARG A 119 22.72 1.26 -3.72
C ARG A 119 23.36 1.80 -4.99
N ASP A 120 23.01 3.03 -5.35
CA ASP A 120 23.45 3.63 -6.60
C ASP A 120 24.39 4.81 -6.31
N LEU A 121 25.63 4.77 -6.82
CA LEU A 121 26.53 5.92 -6.73
C LEU A 121 26.03 7.02 -7.67
N THR A 122 25.38 8.04 -7.11
CA THR A 122 24.77 9.15 -7.87
C THR A 122 25.75 10.29 -8.14
N ARG A 123 26.82 10.40 -7.36
CA ARG A 123 27.94 11.32 -7.59
C ARG A 123 29.25 10.67 -7.16
N ALA A 124 30.19 10.57 -8.10
CA ALA A 124 31.56 10.14 -7.84
C ALA A 124 32.39 11.31 -7.29
N SER A 125 33.38 10.99 -6.43
CA SER A 125 34.32 11.98 -5.88
C SER A 125 35.42 12.39 -6.87
N GLY A 126 35.59 11.63 -7.95
CA GLY A 126 36.72 11.76 -8.87
C GLY A 126 37.96 10.98 -8.43
N ASN A 127 37.92 10.33 -7.24
CA ASN A 127 38.94 9.40 -6.78
C ASN A 127 38.34 7.99 -6.67
N ALA A 128 38.87 7.06 -7.47
CA ALA A 128 38.32 5.70 -7.56
C ALA A 128 38.43 4.88 -6.27
N GLU A 129 39.51 5.06 -5.50
CA GLU A 129 39.72 4.37 -4.22
C GLU A 129 38.77 4.89 -3.14
N PHE A 130 38.52 6.21 -3.12
CA PHE A 130 37.54 6.83 -2.24
C PHE A 130 36.12 6.35 -2.56
N ASP A 131 35.75 6.33 -3.85
CA ASP A 131 34.45 5.85 -4.29
C ASP A 131 34.26 4.36 -3.99
N GLU A 132 35.32 3.54 -4.11
CA GLU A 132 35.26 2.13 -3.75
C GLU A 132 35.06 1.92 -2.25
N ALA A 133 35.75 2.68 -1.40
CA ALA A 133 35.53 2.63 0.04
C ALA A 133 34.08 2.99 0.42
N VAL A 134 33.47 3.95 -0.28
CA VAL A 134 32.05 4.29 -0.12
C VAL A 134 31.16 3.12 -0.51
N ARG A 135 31.39 2.50 -1.68
CA ARG A 135 30.61 1.32 -2.15
C ARG A 135 30.70 0.14 -1.18
N GLU A 136 31.90 -0.21 -0.73
CA GLU A 136 32.12 -1.30 0.22
C GLU A 136 31.40 -1.03 1.56
N LEU A 137 31.42 0.21 2.04
CA LEU A 137 30.73 0.58 3.27
C LEU A 137 29.22 0.42 3.13
N VAL A 138 28.61 0.98 2.08
CA VAL A 138 27.16 0.94 1.91
C VAL A 138 26.66 -0.47 1.62
N GLU A 139 27.46 -1.31 0.94
CA GLU A 139 27.10 -2.70 0.64
C GLU A 139 26.90 -3.55 1.90
N ASP A 140 27.63 -3.24 2.96
CA ASP A 140 27.46 -3.90 4.25
C ASP A 140 26.24 -3.39 5.03
N VAL A 141 25.67 -2.23 4.65
CA VAL A 141 24.42 -1.72 5.22
C VAL A 141 23.24 -2.39 4.52
N ARG A 142 22.84 -3.54 5.06
CA ARG A 142 21.74 -4.36 4.54
C ARG A 142 20.37 -3.98 5.11
N GLN A 143 20.35 -3.54 6.37
CA GLN A 143 19.14 -3.27 7.13
C GLN A 143 19.32 -1.98 7.91
N VAL A 144 18.30 -1.13 7.88
CA VAL A 144 18.18 0.09 8.68
C VAL A 144 16.82 0.13 9.38
N ALA A 145 16.55 1.20 10.12
CA ALA A 145 15.22 1.43 10.67
C ALA A 145 14.17 1.45 9.53
N PRO A 146 12.96 0.90 9.72
CA PRO A 146 11.89 1.01 8.74
C PRO A 146 11.55 2.48 8.46
N PRO A 147 11.46 2.91 7.19
CA PRO A 147 11.03 4.27 6.87
C PRO A 147 9.57 4.49 7.27
N PRO A 148 9.22 5.65 7.83
CA PRO A 148 7.82 6.02 8.03
C PRO A 148 7.09 6.12 6.67
N ALA A 149 5.78 5.86 6.69
CA ALA A 149 4.97 5.74 5.47
C ALA A 149 5.00 7.03 4.63
N GLU A 150 5.09 8.19 5.28
CA GLU A 150 5.12 9.50 4.63
C GLU A 150 6.38 9.73 3.76
N LEU A 151 7.45 8.96 3.98
CA LEU A 151 8.69 9.04 3.19
C LEU A 151 8.73 8.06 2.01
N LEU A 152 7.73 7.18 1.89
CA LEU A 152 7.65 6.26 0.77
C LEU A 152 7.27 6.98 -0.52
N SER A 153 7.97 6.63 -1.60
CA SER A 153 7.71 7.09 -2.95
C SER A 153 6.62 6.24 -3.63
N ASP A 154 6.20 6.64 -4.84
CA ASP A 154 5.15 5.91 -5.57
C ASP A 154 5.54 4.45 -5.87
N ASP A 155 6.84 4.15 -5.98
CA ASP A 155 7.37 2.79 -6.14
C ASP A 155 7.41 1.96 -4.85
N GLY A 156 7.03 2.56 -3.71
CA GLY A 156 6.93 1.90 -2.42
C GLY A 156 8.23 1.85 -1.63
N ARG A 157 9.24 2.64 -2.03
CA ARG A 157 10.54 2.69 -1.37
C ARG A 157 10.82 4.10 -0.86
N ALA A 158 11.57 4.18 0.23
CA ALA A 158 12.20 5.43 0.62
C ALA A 158 13.51 5.56 -0.15
N HIS A 159 13.72 6.71 -0.81
CA HIS A 159 14.96 7.02 -1.51
C HIS A 159 15.75 8.04 -0.70
N VAL A 160 16.92 7.65 -0.22
CA VAL A 160 17.78 8.51 0.58
C VAL A 160 19.08 8.76 -0.17
N ILE A 161 19.36 10.02 -0.49
CA ILE A 161 20.68 10.43 -0.97
C ILE A 161 21.54 10.69 0.26
N TRP A 162 22.63 9.94 0.41
CA TRP A 162 23.60 10.09 1.48
C TRP A 162 24.94 10.57 0.92
N ARG A 163 25.53 11.59 1.55
CA ARG A 163 26.83 12.14 1.17
C ARG A 163 27.93 11.61 2.07
N PHE A 164 29.07 11.30 1.46
CA PHE A 164 30.30 10.86 2.11
C PHE A 164 31.41 11.84 1.74
N ALA A 165 31.83 12.67 2.69
CA ALA A 165 32.84 13.70 2.49
C ALA A 165 34.12 13.37 3.27
N ARG A 166 35.27 13.82 2.75
CA ARG A 166 36.57 13.69 3.41
C ARG A 166 36.79 14.69 4.55
N ASP A 167 36.07 15.80 4.53
CA ASP A 167 36.16 16.88 5.51
C ASP A 167 35.22 16.70 6.72
N ARG A 168 35.00 17.78 7.48
CA ARG A 168 34.14 17.79 8.68
C ARG A 168 32.70 17.33 8.43
N ARG A 169 32.20 17.36 7.19
CA ARG A 169 30.84 16.89 6.87
C ARG A 169 30.70 15.38 7.02
N GLN A 170 31.78 14.63 6.76
CA GLN A 170 31.86 13.18 6.92
C GLN A 170 30.68 12.48 6.24
N ALA A 171 30.01 11.54 6.92
CA ALA A 171 28.78 10.91 6.47
C ALA A 171 27.63 11.23 7.45
N GLY A 172 27.58 12.47 7.96
CA GLY A 172 26.56 12.91 8.90
C GLY A 172 25.22 13.21 8.23
N ALA A 173 24.13 13.17 9.01
CA ALA A 173 22.77 13.37 8.49
C ALA A 173 22.55 14.75 7.83
N ALA A 174 23.36 15.76 8.14
CA ALA A 174 23.31 17.08 7.48
C ALA A 174 23.60 17.02 5.98
N GLY A 175 24.36 16.02 5.52
CA GLY A 175 24.63 15.80 4.11
C GLY A 175 23.58 14.93 3.42
N ALA A 176 22.62 14.38 4.16
CA ALA A 176 21.62 13.44 3.65
C ALA A 176 20.32 14.17 3.26
N ALA A 177 19.60 13.60 2.29
CA ALA A 177 18.32 14.11 1.85
C ALA A 177 17.40 12.99 1.38
N VAL A 178 16.09 13.13 1.61
CA VAL A 178 15.08 12.26 1.03
C VAL A 178 14.75 12.74 -0.38
N ARG A 179 14.74 11.81 -1.34
CA ARG A 179 14.26 12.03 -2.70
C ARG A 179 12.90 11.35 -2.86
N ARG A 180 11.96 12.00 -3.55
CA ARG A 180 10.66 11.39 -3.85
C ARG A 180 10.61 10.96 -5.31
N VAL A 181 10.38 9.67 -5.55
CA VAL A 181 10.07 9.16 -6.88
C VAL A 181 8.56 9.28 -7.10
N VAL A 182 8.18 10.07 -8.10
CA VAL A 182 6.78 10.37 -8.41
C VAL A 182 6.46 9.83 -9.80
N PHE A 183 5.41 9.03 -9.89
CA PHE A 183 4.87 8.50 -11.14
C PHE A 183 3.69 9.33 -11.63
N PRO A 184 3.35 9.23 -12.93
CA PRO A 184 2.06 9.69 -13.41
C PRO A 184 0.92 9.07 -12.59
N PRO A 185 -0.15 9.82 -12.29
CA PRO A 185 -1.20 9.37 -11.38
C PRO A 185 -1.90 8.09 -11.86
N GLU A 186 -1.99 7.86 -13.16
CA GLU A 186 -2.55 6.66 -13.77
C GLU A 186 -1.76 5.40 -13.38
N ARG A 187 -0.46 5.55 -13.11
CA ARG A 187 0.41 4.48 -12.59
C ARG A 187 0.46 4.47 -11.07
N ALA A 188 0.45 5.65 -10.42
CA ALA A 188 0.60 5.76 -8.97
C ALA A 188 -0.64 5.26 -8.21
N VAL A 189 -1.84 5.65 -8.65
CA VAL A 189 -3.09 5.38 -7.93
C VAL A 189 -3.35 3.88 -7.71
N PRO A 190 -3.24 2.99 -8.72
CA PRO A 190 -3.40 1.56 -8.51
C PRO A 190 -2.44 0.99 -7.45
N LEU A 191 -1.18 1.44 -7.46
CA LEU A 191 -0.17 0.98 -6.49
C LEU A 191 -0.51 1.41 -5.06
N TRP A 192 -1.07 2.62 -4.87
CA TRP A 192 -1.52 3.09 -3.56
C TRP A 192 -2.79 2.38 -3.08
N ILE A 193 -3.72 2.06 -4.00
CA ILE A 193 -4.90 1.24 -3.69
C ILE A 193 -4.49 -0.16 -3.22
N GLU A 194 -3.56 -0.82 -3.93
CA GLU A 194 -3.05 -2.16 -3.56
C GLU A 194 -2.41 -2.19 -2.16
N ARG A 195 -1.78 -1.08 -1.75
CA ARG A 195 -1.19 -0.92 -0.41
C ARG A 195 -2.21 -0.57 0.68
N GLY A 196 -3.44 -0.23 0.30
CA GLY A 196 -4.49 0.22 1.21
C GLY A 196 -4.40 1.68 1.65
N ASP A 197 -3.48 2.48 1.08
CA ASP A 197 -3.41 3.93 1.35
C ASP A 197 -4.34 4.70 0.41
N LEU A 198 -5.63 4.59 0.69
CA LEU A 198 -6.68 5.23 -0.10
C LEU A 198 -6.63 6.76 -0.02
N ALA A 199 -6.05 7.32 1.06
CA ALA A 199 -5.92 8.75 1.23
C ALA A 199 -4.85 9.33 0.29
N GLU A 200 -3.68 8.69 0.18
CA GLU A 200 -2.69 9.08 -0.82
C GLU A 200 -3.20 8.78 -2.24
N ALA A 201 -3.85 7.65 -2.47
CA ALA A 201 -4.46 7.35 -3.77
C ALA A 201 -5.43 8.47 -4.23
N ALA A 202 -6.31 8.95 -3.35
CA ALA A 202 -7.21 10.06 -3.64
C ALA A 202 -6.44 11.37 -3.95
N ARG A 203 -5.40 11.70 -3.16
CA ARG A 203 -4.55 12.87 -3.41
C ARG A 203 -3.87 12.79 -4.78
N ARG A 204 -3.34 11.61 -5.14
CA ARG A 204 -2.69 11.40 -6.45
C ARG A 204 -3.72 11.47 -7.59
N ALA A 205 -4.91 10.90 -7.45
CA ALA A 205 -5.97 10.96 -8.45
C ALA A 205 -6.34 12.40 -8.84
N ALA A 206 -6.41 13.31 -7.86
CA ALA A 206 -6.70 14.73 -8.09
C ALA A 206 -5.61 15.48 -8.90
N THR A 207 -4.43 14.88 -9.08
CA THR A 207 -3.33 15.48 -9.87
C THR A 207 -3.30 15.03 -11.32
N ALA A 208 -4.27 14.23 -11.77
CA ALA A 208 -4.33 13.78 -13.15
C ALA A 208 -4.52 14.93 -14.14
N ALA A 209 -3.95 14.77 -15.33
CA ALA A 209 -3.83 15.86 -16.30
C ALA A 209 -5.17 16.23 -16.95
N THR A 210 -6.15 15.32 -16.96
CA THR A 210 -7.44 15.52 -17.61
C THR A 210 -8.59 15.25 -16.64
N PRO A 211 -9.73 15.95 -16.77
CA PRO A 211 -10.93 15.68 -15.97
C PRO A 211 -11.42 14.23 -16.10
N GLU A 212 -11.28 13.64 -17.28
CA GLU A 212 -11.68 12.25 -17.54
C GLU A 212 -10.80 11.27 -16.77
N ALA A 213 -9.48 11.50 -16.74
CA ALA A 213 -8.56 10.71 -15.94
C ALA A 213 -8.82 10.89 -14.43
N VAL A 214 -9.11 12.12 -13.98
CA VAL A 214 -9.51 12.36 -12.59
C VAL A 214 -10.75 11.54 -12.24
N ALA A 215 -11.80 11.59 -13.06
CA ALA A 215 -13.04 10.85 -12.82
C ALA A 215 -12.80 9.34 -12.74
N ALA A 216 -12.08 8.77 -13.72
CA ALA A 216 -11.78 7.34 -13.74
C ALA A 216 -10.96 6.88 -12.52
N LEU A 217 -9.97 7.67 -12.10
CA LEU A 217 -9.14 7.35 -10.93
C LEU A 217 -9.91 7.52 -9.62
N VAL A 218 -10.76 8.54 -9.51
CA VAL A 218 -11.65 8.72 -8.35
C VAL A 218 -12.64 7.58 -8.24
N ASP A 219 -13.22 7.10 -9.35
CA ASP A 219 -14.10 5.94 -9.36
C ASP A 219 -13.37 4.68 -8.85
N ALA A 220 -12.13 4.46 -9.28
CA ALA A 220 -11.31 3.35 -8.81
C ALA A 220 -11.01 3.44 -7.30
N VAL A 221 -10.69 4.64 -6.79
CA VAL A 221 -10.45 4.88 -5.35
C VAL A 221 -11.75 4.69 -4.55
N ALA A 222 -12.88 5.18 -5.06
CA ALA A 222 -14.18 5.05 -4.42
C ALA A 222 -14.62 3.58 -4.34
N GLU A 223 -14.43 2.81 -5.41
CA GLU A 223 -14.67 1.37 -5.41
C GLU A 223 -13.82 0.66 -4.34
N ALA A 224 -12.52 0.96 -4.29
CA ALA A 224 -11.61 0.38 -3.31
C ALA A 224 -12.00 0.75 -1.87
N ALA A 225 -12.41 2.00 -1.64
CA ALA A 225 -12.88 2.47 -0.33
C ALA A 225 -14.16 1.77 0.12
N VAL A 226 -15.14 1.62 -0.78
CA VAL A 226 -16.37 0.88 -0.49
C VAL A 226 -16.05 -0.58 -0.17
N ARG A 227 -15.21 -1.25 -0.98
CA ARG A 227 -14.81 -2.65 -0.75
C ARG A 227 -14.11 -2.83 0.59
N ALA A 228 -13.20 -1.92 0.95
CA ALA A 228 -12.54 -1.92 2.25
C ALA A 228 -13.53 -1.74 3.41
N GLY A 229 -14.47 -0.80 3.28
CA GLY A 229 -15.51 -0.55 4.29
C GLY A 229 -16.48 -1.73 4.47
N LEU A 230 -16.87 -2.41 3.39
CA LEU A 230 -17.70 -3.62 3.45
C LEU A 230 -17.01 -4.77 4.20
N SER A 231 -15.68 -4.82 4.14
CA SER A 231 -14.85 -5.82 4.81
C SER A 231 -14.40 -5.41 6.21
N ALA A 232 -14.80 -4.23 6.69
CA ALA A 232 -14.36 -3.69 7.97
C ALA A 232 -14.90 -4.51 9.15
N ALA A 233 -14.14 -4.57 10.24
CA ALA A 233 -14.56 -5.24 11.47
C ALA A 233 -15.77 -4.57 12.12
N SER A 234 -15.88 -3.23 12.04
CA SER A 234 -16.96 -2.48 12.66
C SER A 234 -18.28 -2.57 11.87
N PRO A 235 -19.40 -2.89 12.55
CA PRO A 235 -20.73 -2.89 11.92
C PRO A 235 -21.13 -1.53 11.34
N GLU A 236 -20.72 -0.43 11.96
CA GLU A 236 -20.97 0.94 11.50
C GLU A 236 -20.30 1.20 10.15
N ALA A 237 -19.01 0.83 10.01
CA ALA A 237 -18.30 1.02 8.76
C ALA A 237 -18.89 0.17 7.64
N ARG A 238 -19.30 -1.08 7.94
CA ARG A 238 -20.01 -1.91 6.96
C ARG A 238 -21.32 -1.28 6.51
N ARG A 239 -22.12 -0.73 7.43
CA ARG A 239 -23.38 -0.03 7.11
C ARG A 239 -23.12 1.20 6.23
N SER A 240 -22.19 2.07 6.62
CA SER A 240 -21.82 3.23 5.81
C SER A 240 -21.30 2.83 4.42
N ALA A 241 -20.56 1.72 4.31
CA ALA A 241 -20.08 1.21 3.03
C ALA A 241 -21.21 0.66 2.15
N VAL A 242 -22.20 -0.02 2.73
CA VAL A 242 -23.41 -0.46 2.01
C VAL A 242 -24.20 0.74 1.48
N GLU A 243 -24.39 1.77 2.30
CA GLU A 243 -25.05 3.01 1.89
C GLU A 243 -24.29 3.73 0.77
N ALA A 244 -22.96 3.81 0.89
CA ALA A 244 -22.10 4.39 -0.13
C ALA A 244 -22.15 3.59 -1.45
N ALA A 245 -22.16 2.25 -1.38
CA ALA A 245 -22.29 1.39 -2.55
C ALA A 245 -23.62 1.65 -3.29
N ALA A 246 -24.72 1.78 -2.55
CA ALA A 246 -26.04 2.07 -3.09
C ALA A 246 -26.10 3.48 -3.73
N ALA A 247 -25.65 4.51 -3.00
CA ALA A 247 -25.69 5.89 -3.46
C ALA A 247 -24.79 6.13 -4.68
N GLY A 248 -23.59 5.56 -4.66
CA GLY A 248 -22.62 5.64 -5.76
C GLY A 248 -22.89 4.67 -6.90
N ARG A 249 -23.90 3.80 -6.78
CA ARG A 249 -24.21 2.72 -7.72
C ARG A 249 -22.98 1.86 -8.08
N VAL A 250 -22.19 1.52 -7.08
CA VAL A 250 -20.90 0.82 -7.25
C VAL A 250 -21.16 -0.66 -7.56
N ARG A 251 -21.26 -1.01 -8.85
CA ARG A 251 -21.58 -2.38 -9.29
C ARG A 251 -20.48 -3.39 -9.00
N ALA A 252 -19.23 -2.94 -8.98
CA ALA A 252 -18.07 -3.80 -8.83
C ALA A 252 -17.94 -4.47 -7.44
N VAL A 253 -18.79 -4.11 -6.47
CA VAL A 253 -18.84 -4.74 -5.13
C VAL A 253 -20.06 -5.66 -4.94
N ALA A 254 -20.78 -6.00 -6.02
CA ALA A 254 -21.99 -6.81 -5.95
C ALA A 254 -21.75 -8.21 -5.34
N ASP A 255 -20.58 -8.80 -5.58
CA ASP A 255 -20.17 -10.08 -5.00
C ASP A 255 -20.11 -10.03 -3.46
N VAL A 256 -19.50 -8.98 -2.91
CA VAL A 256 -19.41 -8.75 -1.45
C VAL A 256 -20.79 -8.49 -0.86
N LEU A 257 -21.62 -7.68 -1.53
CA LEU A 257 -22.99 -7.40 -1.10
C LEU A 257 -23.87 -8.67 -1.12
N VAL A 258 -23.70 -9.55 -2.10
CA VAL A 258 -24.39 -10.86 -2.15
C VAL A 258 -23.99 -11.74 -0.96
N ALA A 259 -22.69 -11.81 -0.65
CA ALA A 259 -22.21 -12.57 0.51
C ALA A 259 -22.82 -12.05 1.82
N MET A 260 -22.87 -10.72 1.99
CA MET A 260 -23.48 -10.09 3.16
C MET A 260 -24.99 -10.32 3.24
N ALA A 261 -25.72 -10.20 2.14
CA ALA A 261 -27.17 -10.43 2.10
C ALA A 261 -27.53 -11.87 2.55
N ARG A 262 -26.72 -12.85 2.17
CA ARG A 262 -26.93 -14.25 2.52
C ARG A 262 -26.49 -14.61 3.94
N GLY A 263 -25.35 -14.10 4.39
CA GLY A 263 -24.65 -14.66 5.54
C GLY A 263 -24.38 -13.72 6.72
N ALA A 264 -24.69 -12.42 6.64
CA ALA A 264 -24.44 -11.53 7.77
C ALA A 264 -25.34 -11.89 8.97
N GLU A 265 -24.77 -11.95 10.18
CA GLU A 265 -25.56 -12.26 11.39
C GLU A 265 -26.56 -11.15 11.73
N ASP A 266 -26.19 -9.90 11.43
CA ASP A 266 -27.04 -8.73 11.61
C ASP A 266 -28.10 -8.66 10.51
N LEU A 267 -29.36 -8.90 10.89
CA LEU A 267 -30.52 -8.87 9.99
C LEU A 267 -30.72 -7.51 9.31
N ALA A 268 -30.43 -6.40 10.01
CA ALA A 268 -30.56 -5.07 9.42
C ALA A 268 -29.50 -4.86 8.32
N LEU A 269 -28.27 -5.35 8.56
CA LEU A 269 -27.19 -5.28 7.58
C LEU A 269 -27.47 -6.17 6.36
N ARG A 270 -28.06 -7.36 6.53
CA ARG A 270 -28.50 -8.22 5.42
C ARG A 270 -29.51 -7.51 4.53
N ALA A 271 -30.53 -6.91 5.14
CA ALA A 271 -31.58 -6.20 4.43
C ALA A 271 -31.02 -4.97 3.69
N ALA A 272 -30.12 -4.21 4.34
CA ALA A 272 -29.44 -3.08 3.73
C ALA A 272 -28.58 -3.50 2.52
N ALA A 273 -27.79 -4.57 2.65
CA ALA A 273 -26.98 -5.11 1.54
C ALA A 273 -27.86 -5.55 0.36
N THR A 274 -29.01 -6.14 0.65
CA THR A 274 -29.99 -6.57 -0.35
C THR A 274 -30.61 -5.40 -1.10
N ALA A 275 -30.99 -4.34 -0.38
CA ALA A 275 -31.47 -3.10 -0.99
C ALA A 275 -30.38 -2.44 -1.86
N ALA A 276 -29.13 -2.44 -1.38
CA ALA A 276 -27.99 -1.89 -2.11
C ALA A 276 -27.71 -2.63 -3.42
N LEU A 277 -27.90 -3.95 -3.50
CA LEU A 277 -27.81 -4.72 -4.75
C LEU A 277 -28.78 -4.20 -5.82
N GLY A 278 -30.02 -3.90 -5.43
CA GLY A 278 -31.01 -3.31 -6.34
C GLY A 278 -30.62 -1.90 -6.78
N ALA A 279 -30.17 -1.06 -5.84
CA ALA A 279 -29.76 0.31 -6.11
C ALA A 279 -28.51 0.42 -7.01
N ALA A 280 -27.54 -0.49 -6.84
CA ALA A 280 -26.34 -0.55 -7.68
C ALA A 280 -26.66 -0.90 -9.15
N GLY A 281 -27.78 -1.56 -9.41
CA GLY A 281 -28.29 -1.76 -10.76
C GLY A 281 -27.59 -2.88 -11.53
N GLY A 282 -27.10 -3.93 -10.85
CA GLY A 282 -26.48 -5.09 -11.48
C GLY A 282 -27.50 -6.20 -11.78
N ALA A 283 -27.69 -6.56 -13.05
CA ALA A 283 -28.59 -7.65 -13.45
C ALA A 283 -28.16 -9.02 -12.88
N ASP A 284 -26.87 -9.19 -12.61
CA ASP A 284 -26.30 -10.42 -12.03
C ASP A 284 -26.82 -10.71 -10.60
N ALA A 285 -27.39 -9.71 -9.92
CA ALA A 285 -28.00 -9.88 -8.60
C ALA A 285 -29.40 -10.53 -8.67
N VAL A 286 -30.08 -10.51 -9.83
CA VAL A 286 -31.47 -10.96 -9.98
C VAL A 286 -31.69 -12.39 -9.46
N PRO A 287 -30.87 -13.41 -9.81
CA PRO A 287 -31.07 -14.77 -9.31
C PRO A 287 -31.06 -14.86 -7.78
N VAL A 288 -30.13 -14.16 -7.14
CA VAL A 288 -29.99 -14.12 -5.68
C VAL A 288 -31.19 -13.42 -5.03
N LEU A 289 -31.63 -12.29 -5.59
CA LEU A 289 -32.79 -11.57 -5.06
C LEU A 289 -34.07 -12.41 -5.16
N VAL A 290 -34.25 -13.16 -6.25
CA VAL A 290 -35.41 -14.06 -6.41
C VAL A 290 -35.36 -15.20 -5.39
N GLU A 291 -34.19 -15.77 -5.10
CA GLU A 291 -34.01 -16.75 -4.02
C GLU A 291 -34.43 -16.16 -2.66
N LEU A 292 -33.95 -14.96 -2.34
CA LEU A 292 -34.26 -14.28 -1.08
C LEU A 292 -35.76 -13.94 -0.93
N VAL A 293 -36.45 -13.60 -2.03
CA VAL A 293 -37.92 -13.43 -2.03
C VAL A 293 -38.63 -14.74 -1.69
N ARG A 294 -38.06 -15.89 -2.08
CA ARG A 294 -38.65 -17.20 -1.79
C ARG A 294 -38.47 -17.62 -0.34
N GLU A 295 -37.53 -17.07 0.42
CA GLU A 295 -37.27 -17.55 1.78
C GLU A 295 -38.35 -17.11 2.78
N PRO A 296 -39.17 -18.02 3.35
CA PRO A 296 -40.33 -17.66 4.16
C PRO A 296 -39.98 -17.12 5.55
N ALA A 297 -38.80 -17.44 6.09
CA ALA A 297 -38.47 -17.15 7.49
C ALA A 297 -38.18 -15.68 7.80
N ASP A 298 -37.70 -14.90 6.83
CA ASP A 298 -37.19 -13.55 7.06
C ASP A 298 -37.99 -12.52 6.25
N GLU A 299 -38.96 -11.88 6.91
CA GLU A 299 -39.84 -10.90 6.27
C GLU A 299 -39.10 -9.63 5.82
N ALA A 300 -38.18 -9.12 6.65
CA ALA A 300 -37.43 -7.91 6.31
C ALA A 300 -36.55 -8.13 5.08
N GLN A 301 -35.84 -9.26 5.03
CA GLN A 301 -35.01 -9.64 3.91
C GLN A 301 -35.83 -9.85 2.62
N ARG A 302 -37.01 -10.47 2.73
CA ARG A 302 -37.92 -10.66 1.59
C ARG A 302 -38.39 -9.34 0.99
N LEU A 303 -38.79 -8.39 1.84
CA LEU A 303 -39.25 -7.07 1.39
C LEU A 303 -38.12 -6.27 0.75
N ALA A 304 -36.91 -6.32 1.33
CA ALA A 304 -35.74 -5.72 0.72
C ALA A 304 -35.43 -6.33 -0.65
N ALA A 305 -35.51 -7.66 -0.79
CA ALA A 305 -35.27 -8.34 -2.05
C ALA A 305 -36.34 -8.02 -3.11
N ALA A 306 -37.62 -7.94 -2.71
CA ALA A 306 -38.70 -7.53 -3.59
C ALA A 306 -38.48 -6.08 -4.07
N GLY A 307 -38.24 -5.14 -3.16
CA GLY A 307 -37.96 -3.74 -3.51
C GLY A 307 -36.73 -3.59 -4.41
N ALA A 308 -35.68 -4.39 -4.17
CA ALA A 308 -34.50 -4.43 -5.04
C ALA A 308 -34.82 -4.93 -6.45
N LEU A 309 -35.62 -5.99 -6.59
CA LEU A 309 -36.09 -6.46 -7.90
C LEU A 309 -36.98 -5.41 -8.60
N ALA A 310 -37.81 -4.68 -7.86
CA ALA A 310 -38.60 -3.58 -8.40
C ALA A 310 -37.72 -2.46 -8.95
N ALA A 311 -36.67 -2.06 -8.22
CA ALA A 311 -35.69 -1.07 -8.67
C ALA A 311 -34.94 -1.50 -9.95
N LEU A 312 -34.80 -2.82 -10.16
CA LEU A 312 -34.24 -3.41 -11.39
C LEU A 312 -35.28 -3.62 -12.51
N GLY A 313 -36.55 -3.23 -12.30
CA GLY A 313 -37.64 -3.47 -13.25
C GLY A 313 -38.04 -4.94 -13.38
N GLN A 314 -37.77 -5.77 -12.38
CA GLN A 314 -38.01 -7.22 -12.35
C GLN A 314 -39.20 -7.60 -11.45
N GLY A 315 -40.24 -6.75 -11.35
CA GLY A 315 -41.42 -7.01 -10.51
C GLY A 315 -42.15 -8.32 -10.84
N ASP A 316 -42.19 -8.71 -12.12
CA ASP A 316 -42.80 -9.97 -12.55
C ASP A 316 -42.09 -11.21 -11.97
N ARG A 317 -40.78 -11.13 -11.74
CA ARG A 317 -40.02 -12.22 -11.08
C ARG A 317 -40.45 -12.40 -9.62
N VAL A 318 -40.87 -11.32 -8.96
CA VAL A 318 -41.42 -11.40 -7.59
C VAL A 318 -42.74 -12.15 -7.64
N TRP A 319 -43.61 -11.84 -8.59
CA TRP A 319 -44.86 -12.59 -8.79
C TRP A 319 -44.62 -14.07 -9.04
N GLU A 320 -43.75 -14.43 -9.98
CA GLU A 320 -43.37 -15.83 -10.24
C GLU A 320 -42.89 -16.55 -8.97
N ALA A 321 -42.14 -15.87 -8.11
CA ALA A 321 -41.58 -16.44 -6.89
C ALA A 321 -42.62 -16.64 -5.76
N VAL A 322 -43.68 -15.83 -5.72
CA VAL A 322 -44.64 -15.81 -4.58
C VAL A 322 -46.05 -16.25 -4.94
N ALA A 323 -46.39 -16.39 -6.23
CA ALA A 323 -47.71 -16.80 -6.71
C ALA A 323 -48.25 -18.08 -6.02
N PRO A 324 -47.46 -19.15 -5.82
CA PRO A 324 -47.96 -20.34 -5.13
C PRO A 324 -48.42 -20.08 -3.70
N ARG A 325 -47.73 -19.18 -2.97
CA ARG A 325 -48.09 -18.82 -1.59
C ARG A 325 -49.33 -17.95 -1.52
N VAL A 326 -49.46 -17.01 -2.47
CA VAL A 326 -50.68 -16.21 -2.62
C VAL A 326 -51.86 -17.11 -2.92
N ALA A 327 -51.71 -18.12 -3.77
CA ALA A 327 -52.78 -19.09 -4.08
C ALA A 327 -53.15 -19.96 -2.87
N ALA A 328 -52.16 -20.53 -2.18
CA ALA A 328 -52.36 -21.41 -1.02
C ALA A 328 -53.09 -20.71 0.13
N GLY A 329 -52.89 -19.41 0.32
CA GLY A 329 -53.67 -18.62 1.29
C GLY A 329 -53.38 -18.90 2.77
N GLY A 330 -52.30 -19.62 3.05
CA GLY A 330 -51.81 -19.93 4.40
C GLY A 330 -51.10 -18.75 5.09
N PRO A 331 -50.42 -18.99 6.23
CA PRO A 331 -49.73 -17.93 7.00
C PRO A 331 -48.69 -17.16 6.15
N ASP A 332 -48.02 -17.83 5.22
CA ASP A 332 -47.00 -17.23 4.36
C ASP A 332 -47.58 -16.32 3.26
N ALA A 333 -48.89 -16.36 3.02
CA ALA A 333 -49.55 -15.53 2.01
C ALA A 333 -49.47 -14.03 2.36
N ALA A 334 -49.44 -13.68 3.65
CA ALA A 334 -49.31 -12.29 4.07
C ALA A 334 -47.97 -11.68 3.64
N GLY A 335 -46.86 -12.39 3.87
CA GLY A 335 -45.53 -11.96 3.45
C GLY A 335 -45.39 -11.87 1.92
N ALA A 336 -45.99 -12.82 1.20
CA ALA A 336 -46.04 -12.80 -0.27
C ALA A 336 -46.80 -11.57 -0.81
N LEU A 337 -47.94 -11.22 -0.22
CA LEU A 337 -48.72 -10.06 -0.62
C LEU A 337 -47.99 -8.75 -0.33
N ARG A 338 -47.27 -8.64 0.79
CA ARG A 338 -46.44 -7.46 1.08
C ARG A 338 -45.26 -7.34 0.12
N ALA A 339 -44.63 -8.44 -0.27
CA ALA A 339 -43.60 -8.43 -1.31
C ALA A 339 -44.14 -7.90 -2.65
N LEU A 340 -45.36 -8.28 -3.04
CA LEU A 340 -46.00 -7.75 -4.25
C LEU A 340 -46.38 -6.27 -4.14
N ALA A 341 -46.69 -5.78 -2.93
CA ALA A 341 -46.88 -4.35 -2.71
C ALA A 341 -45.55 -3.57 -2.86
N ALA A 342 -44.42 -4.16 -2.44
CA ALA A 342 -43.08 -3.57 -2.61
C ALA A 342 -42.55 -3.69 -4.06
N ALA A 343 -43.01 -4.68 -4.80
CA ALA A 343 -42.62 -4.95 -6.18
C ALA A 343 -43.85 -5.26 -7.04
N PRO A 344 -44.50 -4.22 -7.58
CA PRO A 344 -45.74 -4.40 -8.31
C PRO A 344 -45.54 -5.22 -9.59
N SER A 345 -46.51 -6.08 -9.89
CA SER A 345 -46.54 -6.88 -11.11
C SER A 345 -47.96 -6.89 -11.67
N VAL A 346 -48.11 -6.50 -12.93
CA VAL A 346 -49.39 -6.53 -13.64
C VAL A 346 -49.89 -7.97 -13.79
N ALA A 347 -48.98 -8.95 -13.93
CA ALA A 347 -49.32 -10.36 -14.00
C ALA A 347 -49.99 -10.89 -12.71
N ALA A 348 -49.78 -10.23 -11.57
CA ALA A 348 -50.40 -10.59 -10.30
C ALA A 348 -51.87 -10.12 -10.17
N VAL A 349 -52.32 -9.17 -10.99
CA VAL A 349 -53.62 -8.49 -10.85
C VAL A 349 -54.81 -9.47 -10.73
N PRO A 350 -54.97 -10.50 -11.58
CA PRO A 350 -56.11 -11.42 -11.48
C PRO A 350 -56.14 -12.17 -10.15
N ALA A 351 -54.98 -12.62 -9.67
CA ALA A 351 -54.88 -13.35 -8.41
C ALA A 351 -55.10 -12.44 -7.19
N LEU A 352 -54.62 -11.20 -7.25
CA LEU A 352 -54.85 -10.19 -6.22
C LEU A 352 -56.34 -9.82 -6.12
N ALA A 353 -57.01 -9.61 -7.26
CA ALA A 353 -58.45 -9.35 -7.31
C ALA A 353 -59.25 -10.51 -6.69
N ALA A 354 -58.89 -11.77 -7.02
CA ALA A 354 -59.51 -12.94 -6.43
C ALA A 354 -59.30 -13.02 -4.89
N ALA A 355 -58.09 -12.69 -4.41
CA ALA A 355 -57.77 -12.67 -2.99
C ALA A 355 -58.52 -11.56 -2.22
N VAL A 356 -58.75 -10.41 -2.84
CA VAL A 356 -59.60 -9.32 -2.30
C VAL A 356 -61.06 -9.76 -2.19
N ALA A 357 -61.56 -10.60 -3.09
CA ALA A 357 -62.95 -11.04 -3.08
C ALA A 357 -63.23 -12.14 -2.05
N THR A 358 -62.32 -13.12 -1.91
CA THR A 358 -62.62 -14.39 -1.20
C THR A 358 -61.82 -14.60 0.09
N GLY A 359 -60.82 -13.75 0.38
CA GLY A 359 -59.92 -13.95 1.52
C GLY A 359 -60.46 -13.48 2.89
N PRO A 360 -59.84 -13.90 4.00
CA PRO A 360 -60.06 -13.30 5.31
C PRO A 360 -59.65 -11.82 5.33
N ARG A 361 -60.25 -11.02 6.22
CA ARG A 361 -60.11 -9.54 6.26
C ARG A 361 -58.66 -9.04 6.13
N ALA A 362 -57.73 -9.64 6.88
CA ALA A 362 -56.32 -9.26 6.84
C ALA A 362 -55.67 -9.50 5.47
N ARG A 363 -55.97 -10.64 4.84
CA ARG A 363 -55.49 -10.98 3.49
C ARG A 363 -56.09 -10.07 2.43
N ARG A 364 -57.37 -9.74 2.54
CA ARG A 364 -58.04 -8.79 1.62
C ARG A 364 -57.40 -7.41 1.67
N ALA A 365 -57.06 -6.91 2.86
CA ALA A 365 -56.40 -5.61 3.01
C ALA A 365 -55.02 -5.59 2.34
N LEU A 366 -54.20 -6.64 2.55
CA LEU A 366 -52.89 -6.75 1.91
C LEU A 366 -52.99 -6.93 0.39
N ALA A 367 -53.94 -7.74 -0.09
CA ALA A 367 -54.17 -7.93 -1.51
C ALA A 367 -54.67 -6.64 -2.19
N ALA A 368 -55.50 -5.84 -1.50
CA ALA A 368 -55.92 -4.54 -2.00
C ALA A 368 -54.75 -3.54 -2.06
N ALA A 369 -53.87 -3.55 -1.07
CA ALA A 369 -52.66 -2.71 -1.09
C ALA A 369 -51.72 -3.09 -2.25
N ALA A 370 -51.47 -4.38 -2.46
CA ALA A 370 -50.67 -4.87 -3.57
C ALA A 370 -51.31 -4.58 -4.94
N LEU A 371 -52.65 -4.71 -5.03
CA LEU A 371 -53.40 -4.38 -6.24
C LEU A 371 -53.32 -2.88 -6.57
N GLY A 372 -53.45 -2.02 -5.56
CA GLY A 372 -53.30 -0.58 -5.71
C GLY A 372 -51.89 -0.17 -6.14
N ALA A 373 -50.86 -0.90 -5.72
CA ALA A 373 -49.49 -0.66 -6.18
C ALA A 373 -49.24 -1.13 -7.64
N ALA A 374 -50.01 -2.13 -8.11
CA ALA A 374 -49.88 -2.71 -9.46
C ALA A 374 -50.70 -2.01 -10.54
N LEU A 375 -51.63 -1.13 -10.15
CA LEU A 375 -52.45 -0.33 -11.06
C LEU A 375 -51.95 1.13 -10.99
N PRO A 376 -51.59 1.75 -12.12
CA PRO A 376 -51.05 3.11 -12.16
C PRO A 376 -52.07 4.19 -11.77
#